data_AF-A0A1X7JYC6-F1
#
_entry.id   AF-A0A1X7JYC6-F1
#
_cell.length_a   1.000
_cell.length_b   1.000
_cell.length_c   1.000
_cell.angle_alpha   90.00
_cell.angle_beta   90.00
_cell.angle_gamma   90.00
#
_symmetry.space_group_name_H-M   'P 1'
#
loop_
_entity.id
_entity.type
_entity.pdbx_description
1 polymer ?
#
loop_
_entity_poly.entity_id
_entity_poly.type
_entity_poly.pdbx_seq_one_letter_code
_entity_poly.pdbx_strand_id
1 'polypeptide(L)' 'MSNVEKSGYVDPGWPKHIPRNDGHVVTEITSTLAGASSPYGDDLVLPVPAEELGYVHPYTRINK' A
#
# COMPACT_ATOMS: atom_id res chain seq x y z
N MET A 1 34.32 18.01 -9.92
CA MET A 1 33.82 16.65 -9.63
C MET A 1 33.01 16.73 -8.35
N SER A 2 31.68 16.70 -8.44
CA SER A 2 30.79 16.78 -7.27
C SER A 2 30.88 15.50 -6.46
N ASN A 3 31.38 15.61 -5.23
CA ASN A 3 31.49 14.51 -4.28
C ASN A 3 30.09 14.19 -3.70
N VAL A 4 29.31 13.38 -4.40
CA VAL A 4 28.06 12.82 -3.86
C VAL A 4 28.42 11.48 -3.22
N GLU A 5 28.50 11.47 -1.90
CA GLU A 5 28.63 10.23 -1.15
C GLU A 5 27.39 9.36 -1.39
N LYS A 6 27.60 8.15 -1.90
CA LYS A 6 26.54 7.19 -2.14
C LYS A 6 26.14 6.62 -0.78
N SER A 7 24.97 7.01 -0.27
CA SER A 7 24.42 6.38 0.93
C SER A 7 24.42 4.86 0.72
N GLY A 8 25.00 4.12 1.67
CA GLY A 8 25.05 2.66 1.62
C GLY A 8 23.65 2.05 1.49
N TYR A 9 23.58 0.74 1.27
CA TYR A 9 22.33 -0.01 1.08
C TYR A 9 21.25 0.44 2.09
N VAL A 10 20.27 1.20 1.61
CA VAL A 10 19.10 1.61 2.37
C VAL A 10 18.06 0.53 2.13
N ASP A 11 18.16 -0.56 2.89
CA ASP A 11 16.99 -1.40 3.12
C ASP A 11 16.01 -0.55 3.93
N PRO A 12 14.75 -0.37 3.51
CA PRO A 12 13.68 -0.02 4.43
C PRO A 12 13.48 -1.22 5.38
N GLY A 13 14.48 -1.43 6.24
CA GLY A 13 14.53 -2.54 7.15
C GLY A 13 13.30 -2.50 8.03
N TRP A 14 12.81 -3.70 8.32
CA TRP A 14 11.70 -3.92 9.23
C TRP A 14 11.86 -3.10 10.52
N PRO A 15 10.77 -2.44 10.99
CA PRO A 15 10.85 -1.58 12.17
C PRO A 15 11.42 -2.37 13.35
N LYS A 16 12.59 -1.94 13.85
CA LYS A 16 13.29 -2.60 14.96
C LYS A 16 12.54 -2.46 16.29
N HIS A 17 11.68 -1.45 16.40
CA HIS A 17 10.84 -1.19 17.55
C HIS A 17 9.39 -1.40 17.15
N ILE A 18 8.89 -2.60 17.41
CA ILE A 18 7.46 -2.90 17.40
C ILE A 18 7.01 -2.79 18.86
N PRO A 19 6.17 -1.81 19.24
CA PRO A 19 5.59 -1.76 20.58
C PRO A 19 4.97 -3.12 20.89
N ARG A 20 5.19 -3.67 22.08
CA ARG A 20 4.73 -5.03 22.46
C ARG A 20 3.22 -5.27 22.25
N ASN A 21 2.44 -4.19 22.08
CA ASN A 21 1.00 -4.19 21.88
C ASN A 21 0.54 -3.98 20.43
N ASP A 22 1.41 -3.56 19.52
CA ASP A 22 1.07 -3.36 18.10
C ASP A 22 1.63 -4.55 17.34
N GLY A 23 0.75 -5.47 16.95
CA GLY A 23 1.09 -6.82 16.52
C GLY A 23 2.18 -6.94 15.47
N HIS A 24 2.75 -8.14 15.38
CA HIS A 24 3.58 -8.55 14.25
C HIS A 24 2.88 -8.20 12.94
N VAL A 25 3.68 -7.96 11.89
CA VAL A 25 3.13 -7.97 10.54
C VAL A 25 2.29 -9.21 10.31
N VAL A 26 1.18 -9.03 9.61
CA VAL A 26 0.40 -10.16 9.15
C VAL A 26 1.12 -10.71 7.93
N THR A 27 1.83 -11.81 8.12
CA THR A 27 2.33 -12.67 7.03
C THR A 27 1.29 -13.73 6.70
N GLU A 28 1.39 -14.37 5.53
CA GLU A 28 0.49 -15.48 5.16
C GLU A 28 0.46 -16.58 6.24
N ILE A 29 1.58 -16.84 6.92
CA ILE A 29 1.70 -17.86 7.97
C ILE A 29 0.97 -17.47 9.27
N THR A 30 0.85 -16.17 9.53
CA THR A 30 0.24 -15.63 10.76
C THR A 30 -1.18 -15.11 10.56
N SER A 31 -1.64 -15.04 9.31
CA SER A 31 -3.01 -14.67 8.96
C SER A 31 -4.01 -15.73 9.41
N THR A 32 -5.18 -15.28 9.84
CA THR A 32 -6.32 -16.16 10.17
C THR A 32 -6.98 -16.75 8.93
N LEU A 33 -6.79 -16.12 7.77
CA LEU A 33 -7.39 -16.50 6.50
C LEU A 33 -6.28 -16.79 5.47
N ALA A 34 -6.52 -17.77 4.61
CA ALA A 34 -5.63 -18.05 3.50
C ALA A 34 -5.73 -16.94 2.45
N GLY A 35 -4.57 -16.44 2.00
CA GLY A 35 -4.48 -15.33 1.05
C GLY A 35 -4.13 -14.00 1.69
N ALA A 36 -3.94 -12.98 0.84
CA ALA A 36 -3.63 -11.63 1.31
C ALA A 36 -4.89 -10.97 1.90
N SER A 37 -4.76 -10.36 3.06
CA SER A 37 -5.82 -9.52 3.63
C SER A 37 -6.15 -8.38 2.67
N SER A 38 -7.44 -8.05 2.57
CA SER A 38 -7.91 -6.89 1.81
C SER A 38 -7.19 -5.62 2.30
N PRO A 39 -6.60 -4.81 1.40
CA PRO A 39 -5.99 -3.54 1.81
C PRO A 39 -7.02 -2.51 2.29
N TYR A 40 -8.31 -2.76 2.06
CA TYR A 40 -9.40 -1.87 2.42
C TYR A 40 -10.13 -2.25 3.72
N GLY A 41 -9.70 -3.31 4.40
CA GLY A 41 -10.42 -3.86 5.55
C GLY A 41 -11.60 -4.76 5.16
N ASP A 42 -12.27 -5.29 6.18
CA ASP A 42 -13.43 -6.19 6.06
C ASP A 42 -14.78 -5.44 6.10
N ASP A 43 -14.76 -4.17 6.46
CA ASP A 43 -15.90 -3.26 6.55
C ASP A 43 -16.28 -2.64 5.20
N LEU A 44 -15.35 -2.59 4.24
CA LEU A 44 -15.60 -2.04 2.91
C LEU A 44 -16.32 -3.06 2.01
N VAL A 45 -17.58 -2.78 1.67
CA VAL A 45 -18.34 -3.57 0.70
C VAL A 45 -17.99 -3.14 -0.72
N LEU A 46 -17.51 -4.09 -1.51
CA LEU A 46 -17.18 -3.90 -2.92
C LEU A 46 -18.22 -4.59 -3.82
N PRO A 47 -18.49 -4.05 -5.02
CA PRO A 47 -17.97 -2.80 -5.57
C PRO A 47 -18.67 -1.57 -4.97
N VAL A 48 -17.92 -0.48 -4.80
CA VAL A 48 -18.50 0.82 -4.45
C VAL A 48 -19.14 1.50 -5.67
N PRO A 49 -20.16 2.35 -5.48
CA PRO A 49 -20.74 3.15 -6.57
C PRO A 49 -19.70 3.99 -7.31
N ALA A 50 -19.90 4.19 -8.62
CA ALA A 50 -18.93 4.89 -9.47
C ALA A 50 -18.75 6.36 -9.07
N GLU A 51 -19.79 6.95 -8.50
CA GLU A 51 -19.82 8.35 -8.03
C GLU A 51 -18.90 8.58 -6.82
N GLU A 52 -18.55 7.52 -6.08
CA GLU A 52 -17.70 7.58 -4.90
C GLU A 52 -16.21 7.29 -5.20
N LEU A 53 -15.91 6.70 -6.35
CA LEU A 53 -14.54 6.27 -6.72
C LEU A 53 -13.57 7.43 -7.01
N GLY A 54 -14.05 8.67 -7.11
CA GLY A 54 -13.24 9.81 -7.54
C GLY A 54 -12.65 9.66 -8.94
N TYR A 55 -13.08 8.64 -9.69
CA TYR A 55 -12.54 8.28 -10.99
C TYR A 55 -13.04 9.26 -12.05
N VAL A 56 -12.11 9.88 -12.78
CA VAL A 56 -12.40 10.71 -13.94
C VAL A 56 -11.94 9.97 -15.19
N HIS A 57 -12.87 9.61 -16.06
CA HIS A 57 -12.54 8.91 -17.30
C HIS A 57 -11.69 9.84 -18.20
N PRO A 58 -10.46 9.45 -18.55
CA PRO A 58 -9.62 10.28 -19.41
C PRO A 58 -10.28 10.39 -20.79
N TYR A 59 -10.37 11.61 -21.31
CA TYR A 59 -10.84 11.85 -22.67
C TYR A 59 -9.78 12.61 -23.45
N THR A 60 -9.56 12.21 -24.70
CA THR A 60 -8.64 12.91 -25.60
C THR A 60 -9.41 13.99 -26.37
N ARG A 61 -9.04 15.26 -26.16
CA ARG A 61 -9.56 16.36 -26.98
C ARG A 61 -8.75 16.45 -28.28
N ILE A 62 -9.37 16.09 -29.41
CA ILE A 62 -8.77 16.25 -30.73
C ILE A 62 -8.88 17.73 -31.14
N ASN A 63 -7.79 18.36 -31.57
CA ASN A 63 -7.83 19.69 -32.20
C ASN A 63 -8.52 19.57 -33.57
N LYS A 64 -9.61 20.33 -33.75
CA LYS A 64 -10.29 20.50 -35.04
C LYS A 64 -9.63 21.59 -35.86
#